data_AF-A0A7K0Z476-F1
#
_entry.id   AF-A0A7K0Z476-F1
#
_cell.length_a   1.000
_cell.length_b   1.000
_cell.length_c   1.000
_cell.angle_alpha   90.00
_cell.angle_beta   90.00
_cell.angle_gamma   90.00
#
_symmetry.space_group_name_H-M   'P 1'
#
loop_
_entity.id
_entity.type
_entity.pdbx_description
1 polymer ?
#
loop_
_entity_poly.entity_id
_entity_poly.type
_entity_poly.pdbx_seq_one_letter_code
_entity_poly.pdbx_strand_id
1 'polypeptide(L)' 'GKRFTFKDLGSLNGSYVNNESVTEKVLISGDAIQIGKFHLLFIGSTLTGEN' A
#
# COMPACT_ATOMS: atom_id res chain seq x y z
N GLY A 1 -0.60 12.45 -11.86
CA GLY A 1 -1.04 11.09 -11.47
C GLY A 1 -1.75 11.15 -10.14
N LYS A 2 -2.82 10.36 -9.96
CA LYS A 2 -3.49 10.24 -8.65
C LYS A 2 -2.55 9.50 -7.69
N ARG A 3 -2.28 10.08 -6.51
CA ARG A 3 -1.56 9.41 -5.42
C ARG A 3 -2.55 8.56 -4.64
N PHE A 4 -2.15 7.35 -4.27
CA PHE A 4 -2.93 6.47 -3.40
C PHE A 4 -2.28 6.45 -2.02
N THR A 5 -3.09 6.58 -0.98
CA THR A 5 -2.63 6.54 0.41
C THR A 5 -3.28 5.35 1.10
N PHE A 6 -2.45 4.52 1.72
CA PHE A 6 -2.89 3.52 2.68
C PHE A 6 -2.94 4.15 4.07
N LYS A 7 -4.03 3.92 4.81
CA LYS A 7 -4.18 4.39 6.18
C LYS A 7 -4.81 3.29 7.03
N ASP A 8 -4.13 2.93 8.11
CA ASP A 8 -4.70 2.04 9.11
C ASP A 8 -5.60 2.85 10.06
N LEU A 9 -6.82 2.37 10.29
CA LEU A 9 -7.83 3.03 11.13
C LEU A 9 -7.98 2.37 12.51
N GLY A 10 -7.03 1.53 12.90
CA GLY A 10 -7.04 0.83 14.18
C GLY A 10 -7.26 -0.67 14.04
N SER A 11 -6.62 -1.29 13.04
CA SER A 11 -6.59 -2.74 12.90
C SER A 11 -6.01 -3.39 14.16
N LEU A 12 -6.63 -4.48 14.64
CA LEU A 12 -6.27 -5.12 15.92
C LEU A 12 -4.78 -5.47 16.06
N ASN A 13 -4.15 -5.92 14.97
CA ASN A 13 -2.74 -6.32 14.93
C ASN A 13 -1.85 -5.32 14.17
N GLY A 14 -2.38 -4.13 13.85
CA GLY A 14 -1.77 -3.20 12.90
C GLY A 14 -1.82 -3.68 11.45
N SER A 15 -1.29 -2.83 10.57
CA SER A 15 -1.14 -3.10 9.14
C SER A 15 0.30 -2.90 8.72
N TYR A 16 0.74 -3.63 7.69
CA TYR A 16 2.13 -3.62 7.25
C TYR A 16 2.22 -3.34 5.76
N VAL A 17 3.26 -2.63 5.37
CA VAL A 17 3.66 -2.49 3.96
C VAL A 17 5.15 -2.81 3.86
N ASN A 18 5.52 -3.75 2.99
CA ASN A 18 6.88 -4.25 2.82
C ASN A 18 7.51 -4.69 4.15
N ASN A 19 6.75 -5.44 4.95
CA ASN A 19 7.13 -5.96 6.27
C ASN A 19 7.36 -4.89 7.37
N GLU A 20 7.04 -3.62 7.09
CA GLU A 20 7.11 -2.53 8.06
C GLU A 20 5.71 -2.17 8.55
N SER A 21 5.54 -2.00 9.87
CA SER A 21 4.27 -1.53 10.45
C SER A 21 4.05 -0.07 10.10
N VAL A 22 2.85 0.27 9.60
CA VAL A 22 2.51 1.62 9.16
C VAL A 22 1.11 2.02 9.62
N THR A 23 0.96 3.29 10.00
CA THR A 23 -0.36 3.92 10.22
C THR A 23 -0.82 4.71 9.01
N GLU A 24 0.12 5.25 8.22
CA GLU A 24 -0.14 5.94 6.96
C GLU A 24 1.06 5.79 6.02
N LYS A 25 0.81 5.49 4.74
CA LYS A 25 1.85 5.38 3.70
C LYS A 25 1.29 5.77 2.33
N VAL A 26 2.04 6.55 1.56
CA VAL A 26 1.76 6.73 0.13
C VAL A 26 2.21 5.47 -0.60
N LEU A 27 1.28 4.81 -1.29
CA LEU A 27 1.55 3.56 -1.99
C LEU A 27 2.25 3.80 -3.33
N ILE A 28 3.21 2.94 -3.64
CA ILE A 28 3.83 2.81 -4.96
C ILE A 28 3.56 1.43 -5.54
N SER A 29 3.41 1.35 -6.87
CA SER A 29 3.18 0.07 -7.55
C SER A 29 4.28 -0.93 -7.17
N GLY A 30 3.89 -2.13 -6.75
CA GLY A 30 4.79 -3.15 -6.21
C GLY A 30 4.77 -3.27 -4.68
N ASP A 31 4.19 -2.32 -3.94
CA ASP A 31 4.09 -2.42 -2.48
C ASP A 31 3.30 -3.68 -2.07
N ALA A 32 3.89 -4.48 -1.19
CA ALA A 32 3.25 -5.64 -0.57
C ALA A 32 2.57 -5.22 0.73
N ILE A 33 1.25 -5.36 0.79
CA ILE A 33 0.43 -4.95 1.93
C ILE A 33 -0.02 -6.20 2.70
N GLN A 34 0.09 -6.16 4.02
CA GLN A 34 -0.43 -7.19 4.91
C GLN A 34 -1.43 -6.60 5.90
N ILE A 35 -2.61 -7.23 5.97
CA ILE A 35 -3.67 -6.91 6.94
C ILE A 35 -4.10 -8.22 7.59
N GLY A 36 -3.71 -8.44 8.84
CA GLY A 36 -3.89 -9.74 9.50
C GLY A 36 -3.25 -10.88 8.69
N LYS A 37 -4.07 -11.85 8.27
CA LYS A 37 -3.63 -13.00 7.45
C LYS A 37 -3.63 -12.74 5.93
N PHE A 38 -4.18 -11.61 5.49
CA PHE A 38 -4.32 -11.30 4.08
C PHE A 38 -3.07 -10.61 3.56
N HIS A 39 -2.63 -11.03 2.37
CA HIS A 39 -1.50 -10.47 1.64
C HIS A 39 -2.02 -9.93 0.32
N LEU A 40 -1.73 -8.66 0.03
CA LEU A 40 -2.15 -7.95 -1.16
C LEU A 40 -0.91 -7.35 -1.86
N LEU A 41 -0.94 -7.30 -3.18
CA LEU A 41 0.03 -6.55 -3.98
C LEU A 41 -0.67 -5.32 -4.53
N PHE A 42 -0.13 -4.13 -4.26
CA PHE A 42 -0.63 -2.90 -4.87
C PHE A 42 -0.08 -2.77 -6.29
N ILE A 43 -0.98 -2.73 -7.28
CA ILE A 43 -0.64 -2.51 -8.69
C ILE A 43 -1.25 -1.16 -9.09
N GLY A 44 -0.41 -0.12 -9.12
CA GLY A 44 -0.78 1.20 -9.60
C GLY A 44 -0.39 1.38 -11.07
N SER A 45 -1.29 1.92 -11.89
CA SER A 45 -0.93 2.34 -13.24
C SER A 45 -0.07 3.60 -13.18
N THR A 46 1.21 3.49 -13.51
CA THR A 46 1.98 4.66 -13.93
C THR A 46 1.50 4.98 -15.34
N LEU A 47 0.78 6.09 -15.53
CA LEU A 47 0.67 6.65 -16.87
C LEU A 47 2.06 7.19 -17.22
N THR A 48 2.97 6.31 -17.62
CA THR A 48 4.14 6.71 -18.40
C THR A 48 3.59 7.09 -19.76
N GLY A 49 3.40 8.39 -19.97
CA GLY A 49 3.25 8.90 -21.32
C GLY A 49 4.55 8.64 -22.05
N GLU A 50 4.65 7.49 -22.70
CA GLU A 50 5.56 7.31 -23.82
C GLU A 50 5.09 8.29 -24.90
N ASN A 51 6.00 9.16 -25.34
CA ASN A 51 5.79 10.19 -26.35
C ASN A 51 5.46 9.57 -27.72
#